data_AF-R7QC84-F1
#
_entry.id   AF-R7QC84-F1
#
_cell.length_a   1.000
_cell.length_b   1.000
_cell.length_c   1.000
_cell.angle_alpha   90.00
_cell.angle_beta   90.00
_cell.angle_gamma   90.00
#
_symmetry.space_group_name_H-M   'P 1'
#
loop_
_entity.id
_entity.type
_entity.pdbx_description
1 polymer ?
#
loop_
_entity_poly.entity_id
_entity_poly.type
_entity_poly.pdbx_seq_one_letter_code
_entity_poly.pdbx_strand_id
1 'polypeptide(L)'
;MAFVPIVGLRPAAATRPFVTSFTGTALTAPAVTPSRFVARLGTVAGNSSLDKLGLERFQKERYAVPDPTRPVGFSMDYEVIMQGTYRQIFGNAYIMESERAEMAKLESEFRDGRYTVKEFCRVLAKTYQYRRRFFDSRPLYGAIELNFKHFLGRTPDGLEEYRRKSAVYDSEGYDAFIDAFFDDDYEFDQYYGEWTVPFYRGHLTSSNLSMCAFTHMFQVVRGASTSDKSNPCIMTNRIPLNQAGIQSIPLAVIAPGSDGCTFQSPDASAGSWQGGFSGATMARSYHGTRVSGGKMFRIEVADYSQSGATNGGAGVSLRSRSGKFYKTRNNSFNARRSDFRGTNKVYLVPFNELSKTYVSIHKNGGKIASITPITG
;
A
#
# COMPACT_ATOMS: atom_id res chain seq x y z
N MET A 1 53.88 72.97 -1.96
CA MET A 1 54.49 72.22 -0.83
C MET A 1 53.40 71.30 -0.29
N ALA A 2 53.51 69.98 -0.17
CA ALA A 2 54.56 69.04 -0.51
C ALA A 2 53.92 67.63 -0.63
N PHE A 3 54.39 66.87 -1.61
CA PHE A 3 54.72 65.44 -1.56
C PHE A 3 53.67 64.37 -1.13
N VAL A 4 53.26 63.60 -2.14
CA VAL A 4 53.04 62.13 -2.15
C VAL A 4 54.29 61.59 -2.90
N PRO A 5 54.92 60.38 -2.69
CA PRO A 5 54.30 59.12 -2.25
C PRO A 5 55.22 58.01 -1.59
N ILE A 6 54.63 56.82 -1.35
CA ILE A 6 55.13 55.41 -1.21
C ILE A 6 56.31 55.08 -0.26
N VAL A 7 56.08 54.16 0.72
CA VAL A 7 56.94 52.99 1.01
C VAL A 7 56.10 51.86 1.63
N GLY A 8 56.29 50.62 1.16
CA GLY A 8 55.63 49.41 1.67
C GLY A 8 56.46 48.59 2.67
N LEU A 9 55.71 47.71 3.35
CA LEU A 9 56.04 46.37 3.89
C LEU A 9 56.94 46.18 5.14
N ARG A 10 56.40 45.30 6.01
CA ARG A 10 57.01 44.21 6.83
C ARG A 10 57.15 44.42 8.35
N PRO A 11 57.21 43.32 9.16
CA PRO A 11 56.08 42.75 9.90
C PRO A 11 56.25 42.83 11.43
N ALA A 12 55.16 42.68 12.20
CA ALA A 12 55.23 42.57 13.66
C ALA A 12 54.65 41.23 14.17
N ALA A 13 55.57 40.44 14.72
CA ALA A 13 55.47 39.41 15.77
C ALA A 13 54.17 38.59 15.95
N ALA A 14 54.36 37.27 15.90
CA ALA A 14 53.41 36.23 16.25
C ALA A 14 52.87 36.36 17.68
N THR A 15 51.55 36.57 17.81
CA THR A 15 50.80 36.35 19.04
C THR A 15 50.13 34.98 18.99
N ARG A 16 50.31 34.21 20.06
CA ARG A 16 49.84 32.82 20.23
C ARG A 16 48.31 32.75 20.12
N PRO A 17 47.72 31.69 19.52
CA PRO A 17 46.28 31.53 19.50
C PRO A 17 45.77 31.20 20.90
N PHE A 18 44.79 32.00 21.34
CA PHE A 18 44.00 31.81 22.55
C PHE A 18 43.24 30.48 22.44
N VAL A 19 43.56 29.51 23.32
CA VAL A 19 42.81 28.26 23.42
C VAL A 19 41.59 28.53 24.31
N THR A 20 40.44 28.77 23.70
CA THR A 20 39.16 28.69 24.40
C THR A 20 38.81 27.22 24.57
N SER A 21 38.94 26.69 25.79
CA SER A 21 38.46 25.36 26.13
C SER A 21 36.93 25.35 26.09
N PHE A 22 36.37 24.91 24.97
CA PHE A 22 34.97 24.54 24.87
C PHE A 22 34.77 23.26 25.68
N THR A 23 34.17 23.36 26.86
CA THR A 23 33.61 22.19 27.56
C THR A 23 32.39 21.73 26.79
N GLY A 24 32.63 21.05 25.67
CA GLY A 24 31.62 20.29 24.98
C GLY A 24 31.24 19.13 25.87
N THR A 25 30.10 19.23 26.55
CA THR A 25 29.32 18.03 26.86
C THR A 25 28.99 17.41 25.51
N ALA A 26 29.75 16.39 25.13
CA ALA A 26 29.39 15.52 24.04
C ALA A 26 28.02 14.95 24.41
N LEU A 27 26.96 15.49 23.80
CA LEU A 27 25.68 14.80 23.72
C LEU A 27 26.00 13.49 23.01
N THR A 28 26.20 12.44 23.78
CA THR A 28 26.25 11.08 23.29
C THR A 28 24.95 10.89 22.52
N ALA A 29 25.05 10.88 21.19
CA ALA A 29 23.98 10.38 20.35
C ALA A 29 23.54 9.05 20.98
N PRO A 30 22.24 8.86 21.26
CA PRO A 30 21.80 7.59 21.83
C PRO A 30 22.34 6.51 20.90
N ALA A 31 23.14 5.60 21.45
CA ALA A 31 23.61 4.46 20.72
C ALA A 31 22.35 3.76 20.20
N VAL A 32 22.05 3.95 18.91
CA VAL A 32 21.08 3.13 18.21
C VAL A 32 21.78 1.80 18.10
N THR A 33 21.66 1.00 19.16
CA THR A 33 21.89 -0.43 19.09
C THR A 33 21.14 -0.86 17.84
N PRO A 34 21.78 -1.45 16.82
CA PRO A 34 21.04 -1.96 15.70
C PRO A 34 20.11 -2.99 16.33
N SER A 35 18.83 -2.63 16.45
CA SER A 35 17.82 -3.60 16.84
C SER A 35 17.99 -4.67 15.79
N ARG A 36 18.52 -5.84 16.20
CA ARG A 36 18.46 -7.04 15.36
C ARG A 36 17.06 -7.02 14.79
N PHE A 37 16.93 -7.11 13.46
CA PHE A 37 15.65 -7.23 12.77
C PHE A 37 15.01 -8.54 13.24
N VAL A 38 14.52 -8.57 14.47
CA VAL A 38 13.61 -9.56 15.00
C VAL A 38 12.33 -9.24 14.28
N ALA A 39 11.83 -10.19 13.50
CA ALA A 39 10.58 -10.04 12.77
C ALA A 39 9.52 -9.42 13.71
N ARG A 40 9.16 -8.15 13.46
CA ARG A 40 8.16 -7.40 14.26
C ARG A 40 6.75 -7.98 14.10
N LEU A 41 6.57 -8.99 13.24
CA LEU A 41 5.29 -9.58 12.91
C LEU A 41 4.75 -10.43 14.06
N GLY A 42 3.44 -10.31 14.33
CA GLY A 42 2.73 -11.14 15.31
C GLY A 42 1.76 -10.33 16.16
N THR A 43 0.55 -10.85 16.34
CA THR A 43 -0.56 -10.15 17.01
C THR A 43 -0.43 -10.08 18.54
N VAL A 44 0.27 -11.04 19.15
CA VAL A 44 0.39 -11.16 20.62
C VAL A 44 1.58 -10.38 21.17
N ALA A 45 2.66 -10.26 20.40
CA ALA A 45 3.87 -9.58 20.88
C ALA A 45 3.56 -8.10 21.18
N GLY A 46 3.91 -7.59 22.37
CA GLY A 46 3.67 -6.19 22.72
C GLY A 46 2.19 -5.78 22.77
N ASN A 47 1.25 -6.72 22.79
CA ASN A 47 -0.19 -6.49 22.90
C ASN A 47 -0.76 -5.53 21.82
N SER A 48 -0.14 -5.47 20.64
CA SER A 48 -0.62 -4.67 19.52
C SER A 48 -0.80 -5.52 18.26
N SER A 49 -1.98 -5.43 17.67
CA SER A 49 -2.38 -6.22 16.49
C SER A 49 -2.29 -5.42 15.18
N LEU A 50 -2.76 -4.17 15.18
CA LEU A 50 -2.88 -3.35 13.96
C LEU A 50 -1.59 -2.63 13.56
N ASP A 51 -0.76 -2.20 14.51
CA ASP A 51 0.51 -1.50 14.22
C ASP A 51 1.38 -2.30 13.24
N LYS A 52 1.45 -3.61 13.50
CA LYS A 52 2.25 -4.59 12.76
C LYS A 52 1.61 -5.04 11.47
N LEU A 53 0.39 -4.61 11.21
CA LEU A 53 -0.31 -4.85 9.94
C LEU A 53 0.00 -3.75 8.91
N GLY A 54 1.04 -2.94 9.17
CA GLY A 54 1.49 -1.86 8.29
C GLY A 54 0.83 -0.51 8.59
N LEU A 55 0.12 -0.39 9.72
CA LEU A 55 -0.59 0.83 10.10
C LEU A 55 0.14 1.71 11.11
N GLU A 56 1.28 1.27 11.65
CA GLU A 56 2.03 1.99 12.71
C GLU A 56 2.20 3.49 12.42
N ARG A 57 2.60 3.83 11.19
CA ARG A 57 2.81 5.23 10.79
C ARG A 57 1.51 6.02 10.68
N PHE A 58 0.48 5.42 10.08
CA PHE A 58 -0.80 6.08 9.83
C PHE A 58 -1.60 6.34 11.12
N GLN A 59 -1.35 5.57 12.18
CA GLN A 59 -1.97 5.83 13.49
C GLN A 59 -1.28 6.97 14.25
N LYS A 60 0.04 7.09 14.11
CA LYS A 60 0.85 8.12 14.78
C LYS A 60 0.74 9.48 14.10
N GLU A 61 0.72 9.51 12.77
CA GLU A 61 0.66 10.74 11.97
C GLU A 61 -0.80 11.14 11.72
N ARG A 62 -1.36 11.96 12.62
CA ARG A 62 -2.61 12.69 12.38
C ARG A 62 -2.33 14.18 12.33
N TYR A 63 -2.73 14.83 11.26
CA TYR A 63 -2.49 16.25 11.02
C TYR A 63 -3.81 17.01 11.09
N ALA A 64 -3.87 18.01 11.94
CA ALA A 64 -4.97 18.95 12.03
C ALA A 64 -4.41 20.35 12.26
N VAL A 65 -5.07 21.37 11.72
CA VAL A 65 -4.74 22.76 12.01
C VAL A 65 -5.23 23.06 13.44
N PRO A 66 -4.34 23.41 14.39
CA PRO A 66 -4.71 23.57 15.80
C PRO A 66 -5.54 24.82 16.09
N ASP A 67 -5.34 25.89 15.31
CA ASP A 67 -6.11 27.12 15.39
C ASP A 67 -6.43 27.61 13.96
N PRO A 68 -7.72 27.75 13.57
CA PRO A 68 -8.13 28.17 12.23
C PRO A 68 -7.87 29.66 11.92
N THR A 69 -7.02 30.33 12.68
CA THR A 69 -6.63 31.71 12.42
C THR A 69 -5.56 31.80 11.33
N ARG A 70 -5.57 32.90 10.57
CA ARG A 70 -4.57 33.16 9.53
C ARG A 70 -3.17 33.17 10.16
N PRO A 71 -2.24 32.34 9.67
CA PRO A 71 -0.90 32.29 10.24
C PRO A 71 -0.15 33.59 9.94
N VAL A 72 0.62 34.06 10.91
CA VAL A 72 1.49 35.23 10.73
C VAL A 72 2.83 34.77 10.16
N GLY A 73 3.08 35.04 8.88
CA GLY A 73 4.34 34.71 8.21
C GLY A 73 4.47 33.25 7.79
N PHE A 74 5.72 32.77 7.60
CA PHE A 74 5.99 31.39 7.21
C PHE A 74 5.98 30.49 8.44
N SER A 75 4.92 29.70 8.59
CA SER A 75 4.79 28.71 9.67
C SER A 75 5.30 27.34 9.21
N MET A 76 6.27 26.79 9.93
CA MET A 76 6.78 25.43 9.71
C MET A 76 5.63 24.39 9.83
N ASP A 77 4.63 24.68 10.66
CA ASP A 77 3.48 23.81 10.91
C ASP A 77 2.61 23.61 9.66
N TYR A 78 2.40 24.66 8.86
CA TYR A 78 1.62 24.54 7.63
C TYR A 78 2.36 23.73 6.57
N GLU A 79 3.70 23.82 6.51
CA GLU A 79 4.51 22.97 5.61
C GLU A 79 4.39 21.50 5.97
N VAL A 80 4.36 21.16 7.27
CA VAL A 80 4.13 19.78 7.74
C VAL A 80 2.73 19.29 7.35
N ILE A 81 1.70 20.13 7.52
CA ILE A 81 0.32 19.81 7.15
C ILE A 81 0.20 19.62 5.62
N MET A 82 0.78 20.52 4.81
CA MET A 82 0.82 20.38 3.36
C MET A 82 1.50 19.08 2.95
N GLN A 83 2.66 18.75 3.52
CA GLN A 83 3.31 17.46 3.24
C GLN A 83 2.43 16.26 3.63
N GLY A 84 1.71 16.34 4.75
CA GLY A 84 0.71 15.35 5.16
C GLY A 84 -0.41 15.19 4.14
N THR A 85 -1.00 16.29 3.67
CA THR A 85 -2.06 16.28 2.65
C THR A 85 -1.56 15.71 1.32
N TYR A 86 -0.36 16.10 0.85
CA TYR A 86 0.22 15.54 -0.37
C TYR A 86 0.42 14.03 -0.25
N ARG A 87 0.94 13.55 0.88
CA ARG A 87 1.11 12.11 1.13
C ARG A 87 -0.21 11.36 1.15
N GLN A 88 -1.26 11.94 1.73
CA GLN A 88 -2.58 11.31 1.79
C GLN A 88 -3.27 11.30 0.43
N ILE A 89 -3.44 12.48 -0.18
CA ILE A 89 -4.20 12.68 -1.42
C ILE A 89 -3.52 11.97 -2.58
N PHE A 90 -2.20 12.05 -2.71
CA PHE A 90 -1.47 11.35 -3.77
C PHE A 90 -1.04 9.92 -3.38
N GLY A 91 -1.56 9.37 -2.28
CA GLY A 91 -1.30 7.99 -1.88
C GLY A 91 0.18 7.64 -1.77
N ASN A 92 0.97 8.53 -1.17
CA ASN A 92 2.42 8.42 -0.99
C ASN A 92 3.20 8.35 -2.33
N ALA A 93 2.65 8.89 -3.42
CA ALA A 93 3.37 9.08 -4.66
C ALA A 93 4.38 10.25 -4.54
N TYR A 94 5.47 10.15 -5.30
CA TYR A 94 6.44 11.24 -5.41
C TYR A 94 5.91 12.35 -6.31
N ILE A 95 6.00 13.58 -5.80
CA ILE A 95 5.72 14.83 -6.49
C ILE A 95 7.06 15.57 -6.55
N MET A 96 7.56 15.79 -7.77
CA MET A 96 8.83 16.47 -7.97
C MET A 96 8.68 17.98 -7.79
N GLU A 97 9.77 18.70 -7.53
CA GLU A 97 9.73 20.15 -7.35
C GLU A 97 9.12 20.90 -8.55
N SER A 98 9.37 20.41 -9.77
CA SER A 98 8.76 20.96 -10.99
C SER A 98 7.25 20.77 -11.03
N GLU A 99 6.74 19.61 -10.63
CA GLU A 99 5.30 19.33 -10.55
C GLU A 99 4.64 20.10 -9.40
N ARG A 100 5.38 20.28 -8.29
CA ARG A 100 4.94 21.09 -7.14
C ARG A 100 4.83 22.57 -7.52
N ALA A 101 5.72 23.08 -8.37
CA ALA A 101 5.67 24.46 -8.84
C ALA A 101 4.36 24.79 -9.59
N GLU A 102 3.78 23.83 -10.32
CA GLU A 102 2.47 23.99 -10.98
C GLU A 102 1.33 24.19 -9.98
N MET A 103 1.46 23.66 -8.76
CA MET A 103 0.47 23.75 -7.68
C MET A 103 0.78 24.86 -6.67
N ALA A 104 1.85 25.65 -6.89
CA ALA A 104 2.31 26.66 -5.93
C ALA A 104 1.24 27.73 -5.60
N LYS A 105 0.35 28.04 -6.55
CA LYS A 105 -0.79 28.93 -6.30
C LYS A 105 -1.68 28.37 -5.18
N LEU A 106 -2.03 27.08 -5.25
CA LEU A 106 -2.91 26.43 -4.28
C LEU A 106 -2.27 26.41 -2.89
N GLU A 107 -0.97 26.16 -2.81
CA GLU A 107 -0.23 26.23 -1.55
C GLU A 107 -0.23 27.64 -0.95
N SER A 108 -0.11 28.67 -1.78
CA SER A 108 -0.11 30.06 -1.31
C SER A 108 -1.48 30.46 -0.76
N GLU A 109 -2.57 30.08 -1.43
CA GLU A 109 -3.94 30.30 -0.97
C GLU A 109 -4.23 29.58 0.36
N PHE A 110 -3.74 28.35 0.52
CA PHE A 110 -3.87 27.59 1.76
C PHE A 110 -3.09 28.24 2.92
N ARG A 111 -1.86 28.70 2.67
CA ARG A 111 -1.07 29.45 3.67
C ARG A 111 -1.71 30.76 4.07
N ASP A 112 -2.39 31.43 3.15
CA ASP A 112 -3.09 32.69 3.42
C ASP A 112 -4.38 32.50 4.21
N GLY A 113 -4.80 31.24 4.44
CA GLY A 113 -6.05 30.89 5.13
C GLY A 113 -7.28 31.07 4.25
N ARG A 114 -7.14 31.14 2.91
CA ARG A 114 -8.29 31.23 2.00
C ARG A 114 -8.97 29.88 1.79
N TYR A 115 -8.20 28.80 1.95
CA TYR A 115 -8.71 27.44 1.91
C TYR A 115 -8.66 26.79 3.27
N THR A 116 -9.74 26.11 3.64
CA THR A 116 -9.71 25.10 4.70
C THR A 116 -8.91 23.87 4.25
N VAL A 117 -8.62 22.93 5.14
CA VAL A 117 -7.95 21.66 4.75
C VAL A 117 -8.85 20.85 3.81
N LYS A 118 -10.16 20.85 4.04
CA LYS A 118 -11.17 20.24 3.16
C LYS A 118 -11.08 20.82 1.75
N GLU A 119 -11.15 22.15 1.64
CA GLU A 119 -11.07 22.83 0.34
C GLU A 119 -9.72 22.60 -0.33
N PHE A 120 -8.61 22.68 0.41
CA PHE A 120 -7.29 22.41 -0.14
C PHE A 120 -7.17 21.00 -0.73
N CYS A 121 -7.69 19.98 -0.03
CA CYS A 121 -7.76 18.61 -0.55
C CYS A 121 -8.62 18.53 -1.84
N ARG A 122 -9.75 19.24 -1.88
CA ARG A 122 -10.63 19.32 -3.04
C ARG A 122 -9.94 19.97 -4.24
N VAL A 123 -9.27 21.11 -4.06
CA VAL A 123 -8.59 21.77 -5.18
C VAL A 123 -7.39 20.95 -5.66
N LEU A 124 -6.66 20.27 -4.76
CA LEU A 124 -5.60 19.33 -5.12
C LEU A 124 -6.13 18.17 -5.98
N ALA A 125 -7.29 17.61 -5.64
CA ALA A 125 -7.94 16.55 -6.41
C ALA A 125 -8.35 16.97 -7.83
N LYS A 126 -8.61 18.27 -8.04
CA LYS A 126 -8.93 18.85 -9.36
C LYS A 126 -7.69 19.22 -10.19
N THR A 127 -6.49 19.08 -9.64
CA THR A 127 -5.26 19.39 -10.39
C THR A 127 -5.00 18.40 -11.53
N TYR A 128 -4.30 18.88 -12.55
CA TYR A 128 -3.79 18.03 -13.63
C TYR A 128 -2.91 16.88 -13.11
N GLN A 129 -2.10 17.13 -12.07
CA GLN A 129 -1.20 16.12 -11.48
C GLN A 129 -1.97 14.96 -10.87
N TYR A 130 -3.08 15.24 -10.18
CA TYR A 130 -3.95 14.21 -9.63
C TYR A 130 -4.66 13.43 -10.75
N ARG A 131 -5.31 14.15 -11.66
CA ARG A 131 -6.08 13.57 -12.77
C ARG A 131 -5.25 12.63 -13.64
N ARG A 132 -4.04 13.05 -14.06
CA ARG A 132 -3.14 12.24 -14.89
C ARG A 132 -2.77 10.91 -14.23
N ARG A 133 -2.63 10.88 -12.89
CA ARG A 133 -2.18 9.70 -12.13
C ARG A 133 -3.32 8.75 -11.82
N PHE A 134 -4.45 9.27 -11.36
CA PHE A 134 -5.52 8.45 -10.76
C PHE A 134 -6.77 8.33 -11.62
N PHE A 135 -6.94 9.22 -12.61
CA PHE A 135 -8.13 9.26 -13.45
C PHE A 135 -7.83 8.80 -14.89
N ASP A 136 -6.96 9.51 -15.61
CA ASP A 136 -6.81 9.31 -17.06
C ASP A 136 -6.17 7.95 -17.43
N SER A 137 -5.35 7.35 -16.55
CA SER A 137 -4.67 6.07 -16.81
C SER A 137 -5.48 4.84 -16.41
N ARG A 138 -6.70 5.02 -15.89
CA ARG A 138 -7.48 4.00 -15.19
C ARG A 138 -8.91 3.89 -15.73
N PRO A 139 -9.53 2.70 -15.67
CA PRO A 139 -10.97 2.58 -15.79
C PRO A 139 -11.69 3.28 -14.64
N LEU A 140 -12.92 3.75 -14.88
CA LEU A 140 -13.70 4.54 -13.92
C LEU A 140 -13.81 3.91 -12.52
N TYR A 141 -14.11 2.61 -12.42
CA TYR A 141 -14.22 1.95 -11.11
C TYR A 141 -12.88 1.91 -10.36
N GLY A 142 -11.77 1.79 -11.09
CA GLY A 142 -10.43 1.86 -10.49
C GLY A 142 -10.04 3.26 -10.01
N ALA A 143 -10.60 4.31 -10.63
CA ALA A 143 -10.48 5.69 -10.14
C ALA A 143 -11.36 5.92 -8.90
N ILE A 144 -12.61 5.44 -8.93
CA ILE A 144 -13.54 5.50 -7.79
C ILE A 144 -12.92 4.86 -6.54
N GLU A 145 -12.43 3.63 -6.65
CA GLU A 145 -11.80 2.91 -5.51
C GLU A 145 -10.61 3.66 -4.90
N LEU A 146 -9.79 4.31 -5.73
CA LEU A 146 -8.67 5.12 -5.24
C LEU A 146 -9.13 6.44 -4.63
N ASN A 147 -10.15 7.09 -5.19
CA ASN A 147 -10.69 8.32 -4.61
C ASN A 147 -11.25 8.07 -3.20
N PHE A 148 -11.93 6.94 -2.97
CA PHE A 148 -12.32 6.50 -1.62
C PHE A 148 -11.11 6.35 -0.68
N LYS A 149 -10.01 5.77 -1.17
CA LYS A 149 -8.76 5.66 -0.40
C LYS A 149 -8.17 7.02 -0.05
N HIS A 150 -8.08 7.93 -1.03
CA HIS A 150 -7.41 9.22 -0.91
C HIS A 150 -8.21 10.21 -0.05
N PHE A 151 -9.51 10.35 -0.33
CA PHE A 151 -10.36 11.38 0.28
C PHE A 151 -11.05 10.90 1.55
N LEU A 152 -11.62 9.69 1.53
CA LEU A 152 -12.45 9.17 2.62
C LEU A 152 -11.72 8.16 3.51
N GLY A 153 -10.48 7.80 3.16
CA GLY A 153 -9.63 6.92 3.95
C GLY A 153 -10.17 5.50 4.11
N ARG A 154 -11.06 5.05 3.20
CA ARG A 154 -11.73 3.74 3.25
C ARG A 154 -11.83 3.13 1.84
N THR A 155 -12.38 1.92 1.75
CA THR A 155 -12.78 1.33 0.47
C THR A 155 -14.29 1.48 0.27
N PRO A 156 -14.78 1.43 -0.98
CA PRO A 156 -16.21 1.38 -1.23
C PRO A 156 -16.81 0.06 -0.73
N ASP A 157 -18.01 0.12 -0.13
CA ASP A 157 -18.69 -1.01 0.49
C ASP A 157 -19.83 -1.54 -0.38
N GLY A 158 -19.47 -2.31 -1.40
CA GLY A 158 -20.40 -2.91 -2.34
C GLY A 158 -20.76 -2.01 -3.53
N LEU A 159 -21.48 -2.59 -4.50
CA LEU A 159 -21.75 -1.99 -5.81
C LEU A 159 -22.52 -0.66 -5.76
N GLU A 160 -23.34 -0.44 -4.74
CA GLU A 160 -24.21 0.74 -4.69
C GLU A 160 -23.43 2.06 -4.57
N GLU A 161 -22.31 2.07 -3.84
CA GLU A 161 -21.45 3.24 -3.76
C GLU A 161 -20.74 3.53 -5.10
N TYR A 162 -20.35 2.47 -5.84
CA TYR A 162 -19.80 2.62 -7.18
C TYR A 162 -20.84 3.27 -8.10
N ARG A 163 -22.09 2.80 -8.06
CA ARG A 163 -23.18 3.33 -8.89
C ARG A 163 -23.43 4.81 -8.61
N ARG A 164 -23.51 5.20 -7.34
CA ARG A 164 -23.74 6.59 -6.94
C ARG A 164 -22.65 7.50 -7.52
N LYS A 165 -21.38 7.15 -7.32
CA LYS A 165 -20.26 7.97 -7.79
C LYS A 165 -20.05 7.90 -9.31
N SER A 166 -20.33 6.77 -9.96
CA SER A 166 -20.29 6.69 -11.42
C SER A 166 -21.41 7.51 -12.06
N ALA A 167 -22.62 7.52 -11.49
CA ALA A 167 -23.74 8.26 -12.02
C ALA A 167 -23.47 9.77 -12.06
N VAL A 168 -22.87 10.33 -11.00
CA VAL A 168 -22.48 11.75 -10.95
C VAL A 168 -21.44 12.07 -12.04
N TYR A 169 -20.46 11.19 -12.25
CA TYR A 169 -19.48 11.39 -13.30
C TYR A 169 -20.11 11.41 -14.70
N ASP A 170 -21.03 10.47 -14.96
CA ASP A 170 -21.70 10.37 -16.26
C ASP A 170 -22.64 11.56 -16.53
N SER A 171 -23.24 12.15 -15.50
CA SER A 171 -24.18 13.28 -15.65
C SER A 171 -23.51 14.65 -15.65
N GLU A 172 -22.50 14.87 -14.80
CA GLU A 172 -21.98 16.21 -14.48
C GLU A 172 -20.47 16.34 -14.72
N GLY A 173 -19.78 15.25 -15.05
CA GLY A 173 -18.36 15.24 -15.39
C GLY A 173 -17.41 15.20 -14.18
N TYR A 174 -16.14 15.50 -14.42
CA TYR A 174 -15.05 15.24 -13.46
C TYR A 174 -15.09 16.13 -12.22
N ASP A 175 -15.38 17.43 -12.37
CA ASP A 175 -15.32 18.35 -11.24
C ASP A 175 -16.42 18.06 -10.22
N ALA A 176 -17.64 17.81 -10.69
CA ALA A 176 -18.75 17.36 -9.87
C ALA A 176 -18.51 15.97 -9.26
N PHE A 177 -17.89 15.06 -10.01
CA PHE A 177 -17.47 13.76 -9.49
C PHE A 177 -16.50 13.87 -8.30
N ILE A 178 -15.56 14.82 -8.33
CA ILE A 178 -14.68 15.09 -7.18
C ILE A 178 -15.45 15.74 -6.04
N ASP A 179 -16.28 16.75 -6.33
CA ASP A 179 -17.08 17.46 -5.32
C ASP A 179 -18.02 16.50 -4.56
N ALA A 180 -18.58 15.52 -5.25
CA ALA A 180 -19.40 14.46 -4.65
C ALA A 180 -18.68 13.72 -3.51
N PHE A 181 -17.35 13.57 -3.50
CA PHE A 181 -16.65 12.92 -2.37
C PHE A 181 -16.56 13.82 -1.12
N PHE A 182 -16.64 15.13 -1.28
CA PHE A 182 -16.51 16.10 -0.20
C PHE A 182 -17.85 16.64 0.29
N ASP A 183 -18.86 16.69 -0.58
CA ASP A 183 -20.15 17.32 -0.31
C ASP A 183 -21.28 16.31 -0.04
N ASP A 184 -21.24 15.11 -0.65
CA ASP A 184 -22.30 14.11 -0.46
C ASP A 184 -22.20 13.39 0.90
N ASP A 185 -23.37 12.94 1.40
CA ASP A 185 -23.54 12.06 2.57
C ASP A 185 -23.01 12.63 3.90
N TYR A 186 -22.51 13.87 3.92
CA TYR A 186 -21.86 14.52 5.07
C TYR A 186 -20.74 13.68 5.72
N GLU A 187 -20.25 12.67 5.01
CA GLU A 187 -19.32 11.70 5.58
C GLU A 187 -17.97 12.36 5.85
N PHE A 188 -17.48 13.17 4.91
CA PHE A 188 -16.22 13.89 5.09
C PHE A 188 -16.28 14.81 6.33
N ASP A 189 -17.34 15.59 6.45
CA ASP A 189 -17.50 16.58 7.53
C ASP A 189 -17.67 15.91 8.89
N GLN A 190 -18.37 14.78 8.96
CA GLN A 190 -18.57 14.03 10.20
C GLN A 190 -17.25 13.46 10.76
N TYR A 191 -16.35 12.97 9.90
CA TYR A 191 -15.12 12.31 10.36
C TYR A 191 -13.91 13.24 10.45
N TYR A 192 -13.81 14.23 9.57
CA TYR A 192 -12.63 15.10 9.47
C TYR A 192 -12.94 16.55 9.82
N GLY A 193 -14.18 17.00 9.64
CA GLY A 193 -14.51 18.43 9.64
C GLY A 193 -13.73 19.17 8.55
N GLU A 194 -13.46 20.46 8.78
CA GLU A 194 -12.84 21.33 7.77
C GLU A 194 -11.30 21.44 7.91
N TRP A 195 -10.77 21.17 9.09
CA TRP A 195 -9.40 21.51 9.49
C TRP A 195 -8.48 20.30 9.72
N THR A 196 -8.99 19.08 9.51
CA THR A 196 -8.24 17.83 9.68
C THR A 196 -7.87 17.25 8.33
N VAL A 197 -6.62 16.81 8.17
CA VAL A 197 -6.19 16.07 6.99
C VAL A 197 -6.85 14.68 7.01
N PRO A 198 -7.42 14.22 5.88
CA PRO A 198 -7.99 12.88 5.82
C PRO A 198 -6.98 11.82 6.23
N PHE A 199 -7.47 10.79 6.92
CA PHE A 199 -6.65 9.66 7.35
C PHE A 199 -7.37 8.35 7.11
N TYR A 200 -6.60 7.27 6.99
CA TYR A 200 -7.12 5.93 6.81
C TYR A 200 -7.97 5.50 8.01
N ARG A 201 -9.25 5.22 7.77
CA ARG A 201 -10.22 4.82 8.80
C ARG A 201 -11.04 3.57 8.45
N GLY A 202 -10.91 3.02 7.24
CA GLY A 202 -11.64 1.81 6.84
C GLY A 202 -11.34 0.54 7.67
N HIS A 203 -10.33 0.60 8.56
CA HIS A 203 -10.02 -0.46 9.51
C HIS A 203 -10.64 -0.24 10.91
N LEU A 204 -11.22 0.93 11.16
CA LEU A 204 -11.80 1.31 12.45
C LEU A 204 -13.27 0.89 12.49
N THR A 205 -13.72 0.34 13.62
CA THR A 205 -15.13 -0.02 13.83
C THR A 205 -16.05 1.20 13.89
N SER A 206 -15.53 2.37 14.29
CA SER A 206 -16.28 3.64 14.32
C SER A 206 -16.74 4.11 12.94
N SER A 207 -16.20 3.54 11.85
CA SER A 207 -16.60 3.87 10.48
C SER A 207 -17.93 3.23 10.06
N ASN A 208 -18.46 2.27 10.84
CA ASN A 208 -19.70 1.53 10.56
C ASN A 208 -19.76 0.89 9.15
N LEU A 209 -18.60 0.51 8.58
CA LEU A 209 -18.51 -0.20 7.31
C LEU A 209 -18.61 -1.72 7.50
N SER A 210 -18.84 -2.45 6.41
CA SER A 210 -18.83 -3.91 6.44
C SER A 210 -17.46 -4.49 6.81
N MET A 211 -17.48 -5.73 7.30
CA MET A 211 -16.25 -6.51 7.51
C MET A 211 -15.52 -6.79 6.19
N CYS A 212 -16.22 -6.72 5.05
CA CYS A 212 -15.58 -6.87 3.75
C CYS A 212 -14.68 -5.68 3.44
N ALA A 213 -15.15 -4.46 3.72
CA ALA A 213 -14.37 -3.24 3.57
C ALA A 213 -13.08 -3.27 4.41
N PHE A 214 -13.12 -3.84 5.62
CA PHE A 214 -11.90 -4.09 6.41
C PHE A 214 -10.88 -4.95 5.64
N THR A 215 -11.33 -6.05 5.02
CA THR A 215 -10.42 -6.92 4.24
C THR A 215 -9.88 -6.26 2.98
N HIS A 216 -10.71 -5.47 2.30
CA HIS A 216 -10.34 -4.73 1.09
C HIS A 216 -9.34 -3.62 1.39
N MET A 217 -9.48 -2.96 2.54
CA MET A 217 -8.57 -1.91 2.98
C MET A 217 -7.11 -2.38 3.00
N PHE A 218 -6.83 -3.60 3.46
CA PHE A 218 -5.49 -4.18 3.49
C PHE A 218 -4.97 -4.72 2.14
N GLN A 219 -5.82 -4.77 1.12
CA GLN A 219 -5.38 -4.98 -0.27
C GLN A 219 -4.92 -3.65 -0.88
N VAL A 220 -5.64 -2.57 -0.56
CA VAL A 220 -5.40 -1.23 -1.11
C VAL A 220 -4.26 -0.50 -0.38
N VAL A 221 -4.09 -0.72 0.92
CA VAL A 221 -3.01 -0.19 1.76
C VAL A 221 -2.05 -1.31 2.14
N ARG A 222 -0.80 -1.22 1.65
CA ARG A 222 0.26 -2.22 1.84
C ARG A 222 1.44 -1.67 2.67
N GLY A 223 1.13 -0.85 3.67
CA GLY A 223 2.10 -0.19 4.55
C GLY A 223 2.70 1.10 3.98
N ALA A 224 3.49 1.79 4.81
CA ALA A 224 3.98 3.15 4.55
C ALA A 224 4.99 3.30 3.40
N SER A 225 5.61 2.20 2.95
CA SER A 225 6.59 2.21 1.86
C SER A 225 5.97 1.90 0.50
N THR A 226 4.64 1.87 0.42
CA THR A 226 3.91 1.61 -0.83
C THR A 226 3.22 2.86 -1.32
N SER A 227 3.12 2.98 -2.64
CA SER A 227 2.34 3.97 -3.36
C SER A 227 1.34 3.25 -4.24
N ASP A 228 0.35 3.95 -4.78
CA ASP A 228 -0.64 3.34 -5.69
C ASP A 228 0.02 2.70 -6.91
N LYS A 229 1.07 3.33 -7.44
CA LYS A 229 1.83 2.79 -8.57
C LYS A 229 2.65 1.55 -8.20
N SER A 230 3.21 1.49 -6.98
CA SER A 230 4.09 0.39 -6.56
C SER A 230 3.34 -0.82 -6.01
N ASN A 231 2.08 -0.67 -5.60
CA ASN A 231 1.23 -1.79 -5.21
C ASN A 231 0.85 -2.61 -6.47
N PRO A 232 1.21 -3.91 -6.57
CA PRO A 232 0.91 -4.73 -7.73
C PRO A 232 -0.59 -4.91 -8.02
N CYS A 233 -1.48 -4.73 -7.03
CA CYS A 233 -2.93 -4.79 -7.25
C CYS A 233 -3.46 -3.51 -7.91
N ILE A 234 -2.77 -2.39 -7.72
CA ILE A 234 -3.25 -1.06 -8.10
C ILE A 234 -2.57 -0.63 -9.40
N MET A 235 -1.24 -0.44 -9.42
CA MET A 235 -0.46 -0.01 -10.60
C MET A 235 -1.08 1.21 -11.32
N THR A 236 -0.91 1.35 -12.64
CA THR A 236 -1.57 2.43 -13.42
C THR A 236 -2.83 1.91 -14.10
N ASN A 237 -2.77 0.77 -14.80
CA ASN A 237 -3.85 0.35 -15.70
C ASN A 237 -4.76 -0.75 -15.11
N ARG A 238 -4.78 -0.93 -13.78
CA ARG A 238 -5.60 -1.96 -13.11
C ARG A 238 -6.68 -1.34 -12.24
N ILE A 239 -7.72 -2.14 -12.02
CA ILE A 239 -8.76 -1.87 -11.02
C ILE A 239 -8.39 -2.70 -9.76
N PRO A 240 -8.29 -2.09 -8.57
CA PRO A 240 -7.76 -2.76 -7.37
C PRO A 240 -8.59 -3.97 -6.91
N LEU A 241 -9.90 -3.78 -6.70
CA LEU A 241 -10.78 -4.76 -6.07
C LEU A 241 -11.74 -5.39 -7.08
N ASN A 242 -12.29 -4.61 -8.03
CA ASN A 242 -13.19 -5.05 -9.09
C ASN A 242 -14.19 -6.11 -8.62
N GLN A 243 -13.98 -7.40 -8.95
CA GLN A 243 -14.86 -8.50 -8.51
C GLN A 243 -15.07 -8.52 -6.99
N ALA A 244 -14.02 -8.35 -6.20
CA ALA A 244 -14.11 -8.38 -4.74
C ALA A 244 -14.91 -7.20 -4.19
N GLY A 245 -14.72 -6.01 -4.76
CA GLY A 245 -15.45 -4.79 -4.38
C GLY A 245 -16.92 -4.83 -4.78
N ILE A 246 -17.22 -5.27 -6.00
CA ILE A 246 -18.58 -5.32 -6.55
C ILE A 246 -19.44 -6.37 -5.84
N GLN A 247 -18.89 -7.57 -5.60
CA GLN A 247 -19.60 -8.70 -5.01
C GLN A 247 -19.42 -8.77 -3.48
N SER A 248 -18.77 -7.78 -2.88
CA SER A 248 -18.43 -7.76 -1.45
C SER A 248 -17.79 -9.07 -0.96
N ILE A 249 -16.85 -9.62 -1.74
CA ILE A 249 -16.13 -10.85 -1.39
C ILE A 249 -15.00 -10.52 -0.41
N PRO A 250 -14.99 -11.09 0.80
CA PRO A 250 -13.90 -10.88 1.75
C PRO A 250 -12.61 -11.55 1.24
N LEU A 251 -11.51 -10.82 1.35
CA LEU A 251 -10.18 -11.29 0.95
C LEU A 251 -9.32 -11.62 2.17
N ALA A 252 -8.35 -12.53 2.01
CA ALA A 252 -7.43 -12.84 3.09
C ALA A 252 -6.52 -11.63 3.36
N VAL A 253 -6.44 -11.21 4.62
CA VAL A 253 -5.58 -10.12 5.05
C VAL A 253 -4.18 -10.68 5.29
N ILE A 254 -3.25 -10.35 4.38
CA ILE A 254 -1.85 -10.77 4.45
C ILE A 254 -1.02 -9.61 4.97
N ALA A 255 -0.28 -9.79 6.07
CA ALA A 255 0.53 -8.70 6.61
C ALA A 255 1.64 -8.26 5.64
N PRO A 256 1.83 -6.96 5.40
CA PRO A 256 2.92 -6.49 4.54
C PRO A 256 4.27 -6.83 5.17
N GLY A 257 5.23 -7.27 4.35
CA GLY A 257 6.58 -7.63 4.80
C GLY A 257 6.72 -9.04 5.39
N SER A 258 5.64 -9.83 5.49
CA SER A 258 5.75 -11.27 5.77
C SER A 258 6.30 -12.03 4.57
N ASP A 259 6.84 -13.24 4.81
CA ASP A 259 7.08 -14.19 3.73
C ASP A 259 5.78 -14.43 2.94
N GLY A 260 5.86 -14.44 1.61
CA GLY A 260 4.69 -14.59 0.73
C GLY A 260 3.73 -13.39 0.70
N CYS A 261 4.09 -12.22 1.25
CA CYS A 261 3.20 -11.04 1.29
C CYS A 261 2.85 -10.41 -0.07
N THR A 262 3.51 -10.89 -1.14
CA THR A 262 3.29 -10.51 -2.54
C THR A 262 2.23 -11.38 -3.23
N PHE A 263 1.62 -12.32 -2.50
CA PHE A 263 0.58 -13.18 -3.06
C PHE A 263 -0.57 -12.35 -3.66
N GLN A 264 -0.91 -12.70 -4.88
CA GLN A 264 -2.13 -12.28 -5.55
C GLN A 264 -2.82 -13.54 -6.06
N SER A 265 -4.11 -13.68 -5.74
CA SER A 265 -4.87 -14.82 -6.23
C SER A 265 -4.99 -14.71 -7.75
N PRO A 266 -4.73 -15.79 -8.51
CA PRO A 266 -5.13 -15.85 -9.90
C PRO A 266 -6.65 -15.69 -10.02
N ASP A 267 -7.08 -15.08 -11.12
CA ASP A 267 -8.50 -14.86 -11.41
C ASP A 267 -9.22 -16.19 -11.72
N ALA A 268 -10.53 -16.22 -11.44
CA ALA A 268 -11.42 -17.33 -11.77
C ALA A 268 -12.45 -16.88 -12.82
N SER A 269 -12.85 -17.78 -13.71
CA SER A 269 -13.95 -17.55 -14.64
C SER A 269 -15.25 -18.23 -14.19
N ALA A 270 -16.40 -17.75 -14.68
CA ALA A 270 -17.73 -18.24 -14.28
C ALA A 270 -18.20 -19.51 -15.04
N GLY A 271 -17.28 -20.36 -15.49
CA GLY A 271 -17.62 -21.61 -16.19
C GLY A 271 -18.07 -21.42 -17.64
N SER A 272 -18.84 -22.38 -18.15
CA SER A 272 -19.15 -22.52 -19.59
C SER A 272 -20.01 -21.40 -20.16
N TRP A 273 -20.94 -20.85 -19.37
CA TRP A 273 -21.89 -19.83 -19.84
C TRP A 273 -21.20 -18.55 -20.34
N GLN A 274 -20.07 -18.19 -19.74
CA GLN A 274 -19.26 -17.03 -20.13
C GLN A 274 -17.98 -17.39 -20.89
N GLY A 275 -17.83 -18.65 -21.35
CA GLY A 275 -16.62 -19.11 -22.04
C GLY A 275 -15.36 -19.14 -21.18
N GLY A 276 -15.50 -19.42 -19.89
CA GLY A 276 -14.42 -19.33 -18.90
C GLY A 276 -13.40 -20.47 -18.92
N PHE A 277 -12.23 -20.24 -18.32
CA PHE A 277 -11.23 -21.27 -18.05
C PHE A 277 -11.35 -21.83 -16.62
N SER A 278 -10.79 -23.01 -16.39
CA SER A 278 -10.67 -23.62 -15.07
C SER A 278 -9.21 -24.00 -14.75
N GLY A 279 -8.89 -24.16 -13.46
CA GLY A 279 -7.59 -24.67 -13.01
C GLY A 279 -6.52 -23.62 -12.65
N ALA A 280 -6.81 -22.32 -12.74
CA ALA A 280 -5.86 -21.27 -12.32
C ALA A 280 -5.86 -21.01 -10.80
N THR A 281 -7.04 -21.07 -10.16
CA THR A 281 -7.22 -20.88 -8.72
C THR A 281 -8.18 -21.92 -8.14
N MET A 282 -8.20 -22.05 -6.81
CA MET A 282 -9.16 -22.90 -6.10
C MET A 282 -10.36 -22.07 -5.63
N ALA A 283 -11.51 -22.72 -5.58
CA ALA A 283 -12.77 -22.12 -5.16
C ALA A 283 -12.68 -21.49 -3.76
N ARG A 284 -13.53 -20.48 -3.53
CA ARG A 284 -13.73 -19.84 -2.22
C ARG A 284 -14.81 -20.50 -1.38
N SER A 285 -15.54 -21.46 -1.95
CA SER A 285 -16.48 -22.34 -1.28
C SER A 285 -16.04 -23.79 -1.45
N TYR A 286 -16.59 -24.67 -0.62
CA TYR A 286 -16.51 -26.11 -0.84
C TYR A 286 -17.88 -26.72 -0.60
N HIS A 287 -18.23 -27.74 -1.37
CA HIS A 287 -19.51 -28.45 -1.22
C HIS A 287 -19.29 -29.96 -1.40
N GLY A 288 -20.24 -30.76 -0.92
CA GLY A 288 -20.26 -32.21 -1.15
C GLY A 288 -19.43 -33.04 -0.17
N THR A 289 -19.09 -34.27 -0.55
CA THR A 289 -18.63 -35.34 0.35
C THR A 289 -17.19 -35.21 0.85
N ARG A 290 -16.45 -34.19 0.40
CA ARG A 290 -15.04 -33.96 0.80
C ARG A 290 -14.86 -33.52 2.27
N VAL A 291 -15.95 -33.35 3.03
CA VAL A 291 -15.96 -32.97 4.46
C VAL A 291 -15.53 -34.10 5.39
N SER A 292 -15.43 -35.35 4.90
CA SER A 292 -15.06 -36.50 5.75
C SER A 292 -13.72 -36.34 6.47
N GLY A 293 -12.83 -35.47 5.98
CA GLY A 293 -11.55 -35.15 6.59
C GLY A 293 -11.57 -34.00 7.62
N GLY A 294 -12.75 -33.49 7.97
CA GLY A 294 -12.95 -32.35 8.87
C GLY A 294 -13.18 -31.04 8.13
N LYS A 295 -12.95 -29.91 8.82
CA LYS A 295 -13.09 -28.56 8.25
C LYS A 295 -12.13 -28.36 7.07
N MET A 296 -12.57 -27.60 6.07
CA MET A 296 -11.77 -27.26 4.90
C MET A 296 -11.02 -25.94 5.09
N PHE A 297 -9.81 -25.88 4.54
CA PHE A 297 -8.96 -24.70 4.59
C PHE A 297 -8.49 -24.31 3.19
N ARG A 298 -8.52 -23.00 2.91
CA ARG A 298 -7.89 -22.40 1.74
C ARG A 298 -6.48 -21.96 2.12
N ILE A 299 -5.49 -22.51 1.47
CA ILE A 299 -4.08 -22.17 1.66
C ILE A 299 -3.61 -21.39 0.45
N GLU A 300 -3.19 -20.14 0.65
CA GLU A 300 -2.59 -19.29 -0.38
C GLU A 300 -1.07 -19.38 -0.28
N VAL A 301 -0.42 -19.69 -1.40
CA VAL A 301 1.03 -19.90 -1.47
C VAL A 301 1.61 -19.05 -2.59
N ALA A 302 2.65 -18.29 -2.26
CA ALA A 302 3.44 -17.49 -3.19
C ALA A 302 4.80 -18.12 -3.48
N ASP A 303 5.49 -17.52 -4.45
CA ASP A 303 6.92 -17.71 -4.73
C ASP A 303 7.35 -19.12 -5.11
N TYR A 304 6.47 -19.92 -5.72
CA TYR A 304 6.92 -21.16 -6.37
C TYR A 304 7.87 -20.84 -7.51
N SER A 305 9.02 -21.52 -7.52
CA SER A 305 10.05 -21.36 -8.54
C SER A 305 10.65 -22.71 -8.91
N GLN A 306 11.27 -22.79 -10.09
CA GLN A 306 11.93 -24.02 -10.53
C GLN A 306 13.14 -24.39 -9.64
N SER A 307 13.83 -23.40 -9.08
CA SER A 307 14.96 -23.62 -8.18
C SER A 307 14.52 -24.08 -6.78
N GLY A 308 13.37 -23.61 -6.29
CA GLY A 308 12.79 -24.05 -5.01
C GLY A 308 12.10 -25.42 -5.08
N ALA A 309 11.72 -25.88 -6.27
CA ALA A 309 11.00 -27.12 -6.52
C ALA A 309 11.89 -28.38 -6.40
N THR A 310 12.40 -28.67 -5.21
CA THR A 310 13.42 -29.72 -4.98
C THR A 310 12.91 -30.94 -4.23
N ASN A 311 11.61 -31.00 -3.91
CA ASN A 311 11.00 -32.05 -3.07
C ASN A 311 11.72 -32.27 -1.72
N GLY A 312 12.32 -31.21 -1.16
CA GLY A 312 13.02 -31.22 0.13
C GLY A 312 14.52 -31.46 0.03
N GLY A 313 15.07 -31.67 -1.17
CA GLY A 313 16.51 -31.72 -1.39
C GLY A 313 17.14 -30.33 -1.39
N ALA A 314 18.38 -30.20 -0.92
CA ALA A 314 19.15 -28.99 -1.12
C ALA A 314 19.67 -28.93 -2.56
N GLY A 315 19.52 -27.79 -3.23
CA GLY A 315 20.01 -27.57 -4.59
C GLY A 315 19.08 -28.05 -5.71
N VAL A 316 19.32 -27.57 -6.93
CA VAL A 316 18.48 -27.86 -8.10
C VAL A 316 18.75 -29.28 -8.59
N SER A 317 17.69 -30.07 -8.76
CA SER A 317 17.80 -31.42 -9.32
C SER A 317 18.08 -31.37 -10.83
N LEU A 318 19.21 -31.93 -11.24
CA LEU A 318 19.54 -32.15 -12.64
C LEU A 318 19.02 -33.52 -13.09
N ARG A 319 18.32 -33.54 -14.22
CA ARG A 319 17.73 -34.73 -14.87
C ARG A 319 18.55 -35.25 -16.04
N SER A 320 19.66 -34.59 -16.34
CA SER A 320 20.65 -35.02 -17.32
C SER A 320 22.05 -34.61 -16.85
N ARG A 321 23.07 -35.39 -17.21
CA ARG A 321 24.48 -35.07 -16.98
C ARG A 321 24.87 -33.72 -17.61
N SER A 322 24.18 -33.31 -18.67
CA SER A 322 24.41 -32.04 -19.36
C SER A 322 23.67 -30.83 -18.75
N GLY A 323 23.09 -30.95 -17.55
CA GLY A 323 22.48 -29.82 -16.84
C GLY A 323 21.00 -29.52 -17.15
N LYS A 324 20.24 -30.45 -17.73
CA LYS A 324 18.78 -30.25 -17.91
C LYS A 324 18.05 -30.40 -16.58
N PHE A 325 17.19 -29.44 -16.21
CA PHE A 325 16.49 -29.44 -14.91
C PHE A 325 14.96 -29.57 -15.01
N TYR A 326 14.34 -29.22 -16.15
CA TYR A 326 12.89 -29.38 -16.35
C TYR A 326 12.46 -30.86 -16.38
N LYS A 327 11.25 -31.15 -15.86
CA LYS A 327 10.66 -32.49 -15.91
C LYS A 327 10.55 -33.01 -17.33
N THR A 328 11.11 -34.20 -17.55
CA THR A 328 10.85 -35.01 -18.73
C THR A 328 9.43 -35.56 -18.67
N ARG A 329 8.65 -35.40 -19.73
CA ARG A 329 7.33 -36.03 -19.88
C ARG A 329 7.48 -37.21 -20.84
N ASN A 330 7.03 -38.40 -20.45
CA ASN A 330 7.15 -39.63 -21.26
C ASN A 330 8.59 -39.88 -21.77
N ASN A 331 9.58 -39.67 -20.91
CA ASN A 331 11.00 -39.74 -21.26
C ASN A 331 11.45 -38.85 -22.45
N SER A 332 10.60 -37.90 -22.85
CA SER A 332 10.92 -36.93 -23.89
C SER A 332 11.69 -35.76 -23.30
N PHE A 333 12.89 -35.53 -23.85
CA PHE A 333 13.82 -34.51 -23.39
C PHE A 333 13.50 -33.08 -23.85
N ASN A 334 12.37 -32.88 -24.55
CA ASN A 334 11.96 -31.58 -25.13
C ASN A 334 10.91 -30.83 -24.30
N ALA A 335 10.48 -31.39 -23.15
CA ALA A 335 9.53 -30.72 -22.27
C ALA A 335 10.18 -29.57 -21.49
N ARG A 336 10.25 -28.37 -22.09
CA ARG A 336 10.68 -27.13 -21.42
C ARG A 336 9.52 -26.51 -20.61
N ARG A 337 9.04 -27.23 -19.61
CA ARG A 337 7.92 -26.80 -18.75
C ARG A 337 8.38 -26.78 -17.30
N SER A 338 8.17 -25.63 -16.64
CA SER A 338 8.39 -25.48 -15.20
C SER A 338 7.54 -26.48 -14.41
N ASP A 339 8.09 -26.94 -13.29
CA ASP A 339 7.39 -27.78 -12.32
C ASP A 339 6.14 -27.10 -11.75
N PHE A 340 6.20 -25.78 -11.62
CA PHE A 340 5.09 -24.92 -11.24
C PHE A 340 4.82 -23.92 -12.37
N ARG A 341 3.63 -24.02 -12.99
CA ARG A 341 3.22 -23.16 -14.11
C ARG A 341 2.94 -21.70 -13.72
N GLY A 342 2.54 -21.49 -12.48
CA GLY A 342 2.39 -20.18 -11.85
C GLY A 342 3.13 -20.18 -10.51
N THR A 343 3.65 -19.02 -10.15
CA THR A 343 4.34 -18.76 -8.88
C THR A 343 3.36 -18.81 -7.71
N ASN A 344 2.17 -18.25 -7.91
CA ASN A 344 1.10 -18.23 -6.92
C ASN A 344 0.17 -19.42 -7.14
N LYS A 345 -0.10 -20.16 -6.07
CA LYS A 345 -1.04 -21.29 -6.07
C LYS A 345 -1.95 -21.23 -4.86
N VAL A 346 -3.12 -21.82 -5.02
CA VAL A 346 -4.10 -21.99 -3.95
C VAL A 346 -4.36 -23.48 -3.78
N TYR A 347 -4.46 -23.92 -2.53
CA TYR A 347 -4.85 -25.28 -2.18
C TYR A 347 -6.13 -25.25 -1.35
N LEU A 348 -6.98 -26.26 -1.53
CA LEU A 348 -8.20 -26.45 -0.76
C LEU A 348 -8.11 -27.84 -0.11
N VAL A 349 -7.91 -27.85 1.21
CA VAL A 349 -7.39 -29.03 1.94
C VAL A 349 -8.25 -29.30 3.18
N PRO A 350 -8.67 -30.56 3.43
CA PRO A 350 -9.34 -30.94 4.68
C PRO A 350 -8.36 -31.00 5.85
N PHE A 351 -8.88 -30.86 7.08
CA PHE A 351 -8.06 -30.82 8.30
C PHE A 351 -7.07 -31.98 8.43
N ASN A 352 -7.51 -33.21 8.16
CA ASN A 352 -6.66 -34.41 8.23
C ASN A 352 -5.47 -34.42 7.25
N GLU A 353 -5.51 -33.64 6.17
CA GLU A 353 -4.43 -33.55 5.16
C GLU A 353 -3.57 -32.29 5.27
N LEU A 354 -3.87 -31.40 6.23
CA LEU A 354 -3.15 -30.13 6.39
C LEU A 354 -1.66 -30.33 6.63
N SER A 355 -1.29 -31.23 7.55
CA SER A 355 0.11 -31.47 7.92
C SER A 355 0.94 -31.94 6.70
N LYS A 356 0.40 -32.89 5.94
CA LYS A 356 1.01 -33.40 4.71
C LYS A 356 1.18 -32.29 3.67
N THR A 357 0.14 -31.46 3.49
CA THR A 357 0.18 -30.37 2.50
C THR A 357 1.18 -29.28 2.91
N TYR A 358 1.21 -28.91 4.19
CA TYR A 358 2.17 -27.96 4.75
C TYR A 358 3.62 -28.39 4.46
N VAL A 359 3.96 -29.64 4.79
CA VAL A 359 5.29 -30.20 4.50
C VAL A 359 5.57 -30.19 3.00
N SER A 360 4.59 -30.52 2.15
CA SER A 360 4.76 -30.53 0.69
C SER A 360 5.04 -29.14 0.12
N ILE A 361 4.39 -28.09 0.63
CA ILE A 361 4.62 -26.70 0.22
C ILE A 361 6.07 -26.31 0.53
N HIS A 362 6.52 -26.54 1.76
CA HIS A 362 7.88 -26.19 2.18
C HIS A 362 8.96 -26.99 1.48
N LYS A 363 8.73 -28.29 1.23
CA LYS A 363 9.64 -29.12 0.42
C LYS A 363 9.83 -28.59 -1.00
N ASN A 364 8.87 -27.83 -1.51
CA ASN A 364 8.93 -27.22 -2.84
C ASN A 364 9.25 -25.72 -2.82
N GLY A 365 9.71 -25.20 -1.68
CA GLY A 365 10.16 -23.82 -1.55
C GLY A 365 9.04 -22.77 -1.58
N GLY A 366 7.76 -23.18 -1.56
CA GLY A 366 6.64 -22.25 -1.55
C GLY A 366 6.53 -21.51 -0.22
N LYS A 367 6.07 -20.26 -0.26
CA LYS A 367 5.85 -19.40 0.91
C LYS A 367 4.36 -19.23 1.16
N ILE A 368 3.89 -19.66 2.33
CA ILE A 368 2.46 -19.56 2.68
C ILE A 368 2.14 -18.10 3.00
N ALA A 369 1.20 -17.52 2.26
CA ALA A 369 0.74 -16.16 2.45
C ALA A 369 -0.40 -16.07 3.47
N SER A 370 -1.37 -16.98 3.38
CA SER A 370 -2.49 -17.07 4.32
C SER A 370 -3.07 -18.48 4.38
N ILE A 371 -3.69 -18.81 5.50
CA ILE A 371 -4.53 -20.02 5.68
C ILE A 371 -5.86 -19.55 6.26
N THR A 372 -6.95 -19.80 5.53
CA THR A 372 -8.30 -19.39 5.94
C THR A 372 -9.22 -20.60 6.02
N PRO A 373 -9.94 -20.82 7.13
CA PRO A 373 -11.00 -21.82 7.15
C PRO A 373 -12.12 -21.36 6.20
N ILE A 374 -12.64 -22.30 5.42
CA ILE A 374 -13.78 -22.05 4.53
C ILE A 374 -15.03 -22.66 5.17
N THR A 375 -16.18 -22.03 4.99
CA THR A 375 -17.49 -22.58 5.34
C THR A 375 -18.15 -23.24 4.13
N GLY A 376 -18.90 -24.32 4.37
CA GLY A 376 -19.52 -25.13 3.33
C GLY A 376 -20.80 -24.53 2.75
#